data_AF-A0A9X9QFT1-F1
#
_entry.id   AF-A0A9X9QFT1-F1
#
_cell.length_a   1.000
_cell.length_b   1.000
_cell.length_c   1.000
_cell.angle_alpha   90.00
_cell.angle_beta   90.00
_cell.angle_gamma   90.00
#
_symmetry.space_group_name_H-M   'P 1'
#
loop_
_entity.id
_entity.type
_entity.pdbx_description
1 polymer ?
#
loop_
_entity_poly.entity_id
_entity_poly.type
_entity_poly.pdbx_seq_one_letter_code
_entity_poly.pdbx_strand_id
1 'polypeptide(L)'
;MAAIFYGGFYMLLEPVAGSFLFPILLAWTAFSKSLTITSPAPTNKIAIAINLVSWLAQFYGHIVHEGRAPALLDNLVQALVLAPFFVFMEILFTLGYRPELQKRVKAAVQKELQKLKSLDASKTTKSN
;
A
#
# COMPACT_ATOMS: atom_id res chain seq x y z
N MET A 1 18.18 -7.33 3.93
CA MET A 1 17.79 -6.56 5.13
C MET A 1 16.40 -5.93 4.99
N ALA A 2 16.10 -5.17 3.94
CA ALA A 2 14.77 -4.58 3.75
C ALA A 2 13.61 -5.62 3.82
N ALA A 3 13.70 -6.75 3.11
CA ALA A 3 12.65 -7.77 3.13
C ALA A 3 12.37 -8.37 4.53
N ILE A 4 13.38 -8.43 5.41
CA ILE A 4 13.22 -8.90 6.79
C ILE A 4 12.44 -7.86 7.59
N PHE A 5 12.79 -6.59 7.44
CA PHE A 5 12.09 -5.49 8.10
C PHE A 5 10.62 -5.40 7.64
N TYR A 6 10.39 -5.42 6.33
CA TYR A 6 9.04 -5.40 5.75
C TYR A 6 8.23 -6.63 6.15
N GLY A 7 8.81 -7.82 6.06
CA GLY A 7 8.15 -9.06 6.46
C GLY A 7 7.78 -9.09 7.95
N GLY A 8 8.72 -8.73 8.82
CA GLY A 8 8.47 -8.64 10.25
C GLY A 8 7.39 -7.61 10.59
N PHE A 9 7.45 -6.42 9.97
CA PHE A 9 6.42 -5.39 10.13
C PHE A 9 5.03 -5.87 9.69
N TYR A 10 4.93 -6.56 8.55
CA TYR A 10 3.65 -7.08 8.06
C TYR A 10 3.08 -8.21 8.92
N MET A 11 3.94 -9.06 9.49
CA MET A 11 3.52 -10.06 10.49
C MET A 11 3.00 -9.40 11.77
N LEU A 12 3.56 -8.26 12.19
CA LEU A 12 3.04 -7.51 13.34
C LEU A 12 1.67 -6.88 13.04
N LEU A 13 1.40 -6.47 11.80
CA LEU A 13 0.11 -5.91 11.39
C LEU A 13 -0.98 -6.97 11.28
N GLU A 14 -0.72 -8.05 10.54
CA GLU A 14 -1.63 -9.19 10.43
C GLU A 14 -0.81 -10.48 10.36
N PRO A 15 -0.77 -11.28 11.44
CA PRO A 15 0.14 -12.42 11.53
C PRO A 15 -0.03 -13.45 10.42
N VAL A 16 -1.26 -13.70 9.97
CA VAL A 16 -1.53 -14.75 8.98
C VAL A 16 -1.12 -14.30 7.58
N ALA A 17 -1.65 -13.19 7.07
CA ALA A 17 -1.31 -12.62 5.77
C ALA A 17 0.16 -12.21 5.70
N GLY A 18 0.70 -11.65 6.79
CA GLY A 18 2.12 -11.35 6.91
C GLY A 18 2.99 -12.61 6.81
N SER A 19 2.59 -13.71 7.42
CA SER A 19 3.30 -15.00 7.32
C SER A 19 3.27 -15.59 5.91
N PHE A 20 2.21 -15.36 5.14
CA PHE A 20 2.16 -15.74 3.72
C PHE A 20 3.02 -14.85 2.85
N LEU A 21 3.00 -13.54 3.09
CA LEU A 21 3.74 -12.56 2.29
C LEU A 21 5.25 -12.62 2.57
N PHE A 22 5.66 -12.96 3.79
CA PHE A 22 7.06 -12.97 4.19
C PHE A 22 7.96 -13.89 3.35
N PRO A 23 7.66 -15.19 3.15
CA PRO A 23 8.48 -16.06 2.29
C PRO A 23 8.47 -15.59 0.84
N ILE A 24 7.37 -15.00 0.36
CA ILE A 24 7.30 -14.42 -1.00
C ILE A 24 8.29 -13.26 -1.13
N LEU A 25 8.34 -12.36 -0.15
CA LEU A 25 9.29 -11.24 -0.13
C LEU A 25 10.75 -11.73 -0.08
N LEU A 26 11.04 -12.76 0.71
CA LEU A 26 12.37 -13.36 0.77
C LEU A 26 12.77 -14.04 -0.54
N ALA A 27 11.88 -14.84 -1.13
CA ALA A 27 12.11 -15.52 -2.40
C ALA A 27 12.32 -14.51 -3.53
N TRP A 28 11.49 -13.47 -3.61
CA TRP A 28 11.63 -12.39 -4.58
C TRP A 28 12.96 -11.64 -4.42
N THR A 29 13.39 -11.39 -3.19
CA THR A 29 14.68 -10.74 -2.90
C THR A 29 15.85 -11.62 -3.34
N ALA A 30 15.79 -12.92 -3.07
CA ALA A 30 16.82 -13.87 -3.49
C ALA A 30 16.90 -13.96 -5.02
N PHE A 31 15.75 -14.05 -5.69
CA PHE A 31 15.66 -14.07 -7.14
C PHE A 31 16.20 -12.78 -7.78
N SER A 32 15.76 -11.62 -7.28
CA SER A 32 16.23 -10.31 -7.75
C SER A 32 17.74 -10.16 -7.58
N LYS A 33 18.29 -10.60 -6.44
CA LYS A 33 19.73 -10.61 -6.20
C LYS A 33 20.47 -11.46 -7.24
N SER A 34 19.95 -12.65 -7.57
CA SER A 34 20.56 -13.50 -8.59
C SER A 34 20.58 -12.81 -9.95
N LEU A 35 19.50 -12.14 -10.34
CA LEU A 35 19.43 -11.41 -11.61
C LEU A 35 20.39 -10.20 -11.65
N THR A 36 20.49 -9.45 -10.56
CA THR A 36 21.40 -8.29 -10.49
C THR A 36 22.86 -8.70 -10.59
N ILE A 37 23.24 -9.87 -10.06
CA ILE A 37 24.61 -10.39 -10.18
C ILE A 37 24.94 -10.80 -11.62
N THR A 38 24.01 -11.48 -12.30
CA THR A 38 24.24 -11.98 -13.67
C THR A 38 24.07 -10.89 -14.74
N SER A 39 23.18 -9.92 -14.53
CA SER A 39 22.83 -8.89 -15.53
C SER A 39 22.30 -7.61 -14.86
N PRO A 40 23.18 -6.76 -14.28
CA PRO A 40 22.77 -5.61 -13.47
C PRO A 40 22.05 -4.51 -14.27
N ALA A 41 22.56 -4.17 -15.46
CA ALA A 41 22.02 -3.06 -16.26
C ALA A 41 20.55 -3.26 -16.70
N PRO A 42 20.14 -4.40 -17.30
CA PRO A 42 18.73 -4.61 -17.64
C PRO A 42 17.85 -4.81 -16.40
N THR A 43 18.34 -5.51 -15.38
CA THR A 43 17.57 -5.77 -14.14
C THR A 43 17.16 -4.48 -13.45
N ASN A 44 18.10 -3.54 -13.28
CA ASN A 44 17.80 -2.26 -12.63
C ASN A 44 16.84 -1.40 -13.47
N LYS A 45 16.98 -1.40 -14.80
CA LYS A 45 16.05 -0.68 -15.69
C LYS A 45 14.63 -1.21 -15.56
N ILE A 46 14.46 -2.53 -15.57
CA ILE A 46 13.16 -3.18 -15.40
C ILE A 46 12.58 -2.87 -14.02
N ALA A 47 13.38 -2.98 -12.95
CA ALA A 47 12.94 -2.67 -11.59
C ALA A 47 12.44 -1.22 -11.45
N ILE A 48 13.17 -0.26 -12.03
CA ILE A 48 12.76 1.15 -12.05
C ILE A 48 11.48 1.33 -12.85
N ALA A 49 11.36 0.70 -14.02
CA ALA A 49 10.16 0.78 -14.85
C ALA A 49 8.92 0.23 -14.11
N ILE A 50 9.03 -0.94 -13.48
CA ILE A 50 7.95 -1.54 -12.67
C ILE A 50 7.57 -0.62 -11.51
N ASN A 51 8.56 -0.04 -10.81
CA ASN A 51 8.31 0.89 -9.73
C ASN A 51 7.53 2.12 -10.23
N LEU A 52 7.98 2.77 -11.29
CA LEU A 52 7.31 3.96 -11.85
C LEU A 52 5.87 3.64 -12.29
N VAL A 53 5.67 2.54 -13.01
CA VAL A 53 4.32 2.12 -13.44
C VAL A 53 3.41 1.83 -12.25
N SER A 54 3.92 1.20 -11.21
CA SER A 54 3.15 0.91 -9.98
C SER A 54 2.70 2.19 -9.28
N TRP A 55 3.58 3.18 -9.19
CA TRP A 55 3.27 4.49 -8.62
C TRP A 55 2.26 5.27 -9.47
N LEU A 56 2.41 5.25 -10.79
CA LEU A 56 1.44 5.85 -11.70
C LEU A 56 0.05 5.22 -11.54
N ALA A 57 -0.02 3.90 -11.41
CA ALA A 57 -1.27 3.19 -11.14
C ALA A 57 -1.90 3.60 -9.80
N GLN A 58 -1.09 3.74 -8.73
CA GLN A 58 -1.57 4.21 -7.43
C GLN A 58 -2.11 5.64 -7.49
N PHE A 59 -1.37 6.57 -8.10
CA PHE A 59 -1.83 7.95 -8.27
C PHE A 59 -3.08 8.03 -9.12
N TYR A 60 -3.16 7.25 -10.20
CA TYR A 60 -4.35 7.18 -11.04
C TYR A 60 -5.56 6.69 -10.23
N GLY A 61 -5.43 5.63 -9.43
CA GLY A 61 -6.50 5.15 -8.57
C GLY A 61 -6.99 6.22 -7.58
N HIS A 62 -6.08 6.85 -6.84
CA HIS A 62 -6.45 7.86 -5.85
C HIS A 62 -7.03 9.13 -6.47
N ILE A 63 -6.47 9.62 -7.58
CA ILE A 63 -6.93 10.87 -8.20
C ILE A 63 -8.22 10.65 -8.99
N VAL A 64 -8.32 9.56 -9.76
CA VAL A 64 -9.44 9.35 -10.69
C VAL A 64 -10.62 8.63 -10.02
N HIS A 65 -10.37 7.61 -9.19
CA HIS A 65 -11.46 6.87 -8.54
C HIS A 65 -11.85 7.46 -7.19
N GLU A 66 -10.89 7.95 -6.41
CA GLU A 66 -11.17 8.49 -5.07
C GLU A 66 -11.28 10.02 -5.04
N GLY A 67 -10.82 10.70 -6.09
CA GLY A 67 -10.86 12.17 -6.19
C GLY A 67 -10.04 12.88 -5.11
N ARG A 68 -9.02 12.22 -4.54
CA ARG A 68 -8.34 12.68 -3.31
C ARG A 68 -6.83 12.69 -3.45
N ALA A 69 -6.23 13.55 -2.63
CA ALA A 69 -4.80 13.56 -2.44
C ALA A 69 -4.32 12.21 -1.86
N PRO A 70 -3.21 11.66 -2.38
CA PRO A 70 -2.66 10.42 -1.86
C PRO A 70 -2.11 10.62 -0.44
N ALA A 71 -2.26 9.61 0.43
CA ALA A 71 -1.77 9.62 1.82
C ALA A 71 -0.25 9.87 1.96
N LEU A 72 0.46 9.74 0.85
CA LEU A 72 1.86 10.12 0.68
C LEU A 72 2.15 11.58 1.04
N LEU A 73 1.16 12.48 0.86
CA LEU A 73 1.29 13.90 1.21
C LEU A 73 1.16 14.15 2.72
N ASP A 74 0.54 13.23 3.47
CA ASP A 74 0.34 13.35 4.91
C ASP A 74 1.42 12.62 5.71
N ASN A 75 1.78 11.39 5.30
CA ASN A 75 2.81 10.59 5.95
C ASN A 75 3.49 9.64 4.94
N LEU A 76 4.56 10.13 4.31
CA LEU A 76 5.31 9.42 3.27
C LEU A 76 5.79 8.04 3.72
N VAL A 77 6.33 7.92 4.95
CA VAL A 77 6.90 6.66 5.45
C VAL A 77 5.80 5.63 5.66
N GLN A 78 4.69 6.03 6.31
CA GLN A 78 3.57 5.13 6.53
C GLN A 78 2.94 4.70 5.19
N ALA A 79 2.75 5.64 4.26
CA ALA A 79 2.19 5.33 2.95
C ALA A 79 3.10 4.38 2.14
N LEU A 80 4.41 4.60 2.12
CA LEU A 80 5.36 3.74 1.40
C LEU A 80 5.40 2.33 1.99
N VAL A 81 5.45 2.21 3.31
CA VAL A 81 5.57 0.91 3.97
C VAL A 81 4.25 0.15 3.93
N LEU A 82 3.11 0.83 4.12
CA LEU A 82 1.81 0.20 4.25
C LEU A 82 1.12 -0.06 2.91
N ALA A 83 1.36 0.76 1.88
CA ALA A 83 0.65 0.63 0.59
C ALA A 83 0.80 -0.75 -0.08
N PRO A 84 2.00 -1.38 -0.14
CA PRO A 84 2.13 -2.71 -0.72
C PRO A 84 1.32 -3.78 0.04
N PHE A 85 1.29 -3.67 1.37
CA PHE A 85 0.52 -4.58 2.21
C PHE A 85 -0.99 -4.35 2.06
N PHE A 86 -1.41 -3.11 1.91
CA PHE A 86 -2.80 -2.76 1.66
C PHE A 86 -3.32 -3.40 0.36
N VAL A 87 -2.57 -3.28 -0.74
CA VAL A 87 -2.92 -3.91 -2.03
C VAL A 87 -2.96 -5.44 -1.89
N PHE A 88 -1.99 -6.03 -1.19
CA PHE A 88 -1.98 -7.48 -0.93
C PHE A 88 -3.22 -7.93 -0.14
N MET A 89 -3.60 -7.19 0.91
CA MET A 89 -4.80 -7.45 1.69
C MET A 89 -6.07 -7.29 0.86
N GLU A 90 -6.14 -6.31 -0.04
CA GLU A 90 -7.27 -6.14 -0.94
C GLU A 90 -7.45 -7.34 -1.87
N ILE A 91 -6.35 -7.86 -2.44
CA ILE A 91 -6.38 -9.11 -3.22
C ILE A 91 -6.90 -10.26 -2.37
N LEU A 92 -6.37 -10.44 -1.15
CA LEU A 92 -6.87 -11.47 -0.23
C LEU A 92 -8.35 -11.29 0.09
N PHE A 93 -8.82 -10.06 0.30
CA PHE A 93 -10.23 -9.76 0.52
C PHE A 93 -11.10 -10.12 -0.69
N THR A 94 -10.63 -9.90 -1.92
CA THR A 94 -11.35 -10.34 -3.13
C THR A 94 -11.43 -11.86 -3.25
N LEU A 95 -10.47 -12.57 -2.66
CA LEU A 95 -10.47 -14.04 -2.54
C LEU A 95 -11.33 -14.55 -1.35
N GLY A 96 -11.98 -13.65 -0.61
CA GLY A 96 -12.85 -13.99 0.52
C GLY A 96 -12.15 -14.11 1.87
N TYR A 97 -10.88 -13.70 1.99
CA TYR A 97 -10.17 -13.68 3.26
C TYR A 97 -10.77 -12.64 4.22
N ARG A 98 -11.03 -13.02 5.48
CA ARG A 98 -11.49 -12.14 6.58
C ARG A 98 -12.49 -11.03 6.16
N PRO A 99 -13.71 -11.39 5.70
CA PRO A 99 -14.70 -10.41 5.25
C PRO A 99 -15.13 -9.43 6.36
N GLU A 100 -15.08 -9.85 7.62
CA GLU A 100 -15.35 -8.98 8.77
C GLU A 100 -14.31 -7.86 8.91
N LEU A 101 -13.02 -8.17 8.69
CA LEU A 101 -11.96 -7.19 8.72
C LEU A 101 -12.14 -6.18 7.58
N GLN A 102 -12.44 -6.66 6.38
CA GLN A 102 -12.73 -5.80 5.24
C GLN A 102 -13.90 -4.84 5.53
N LYS A 103 -14.99 -5.33 6.14
CA LYS A 103 -16.12 -4.49 6.55
C LYS A 103 -15.72 -3.43 7.56
N ARG A 104 -14.94 -3.81 8.58
CA ARG A 104 -14.45 -2.88 9.62
C ARG A 104 -13.55 -1.78 9.04
N VAL A 105 -12.63 -2.15 8.15
CA VAL A 105 -11.75 -1.19 7.46
C VAL A 105 -12.57 -0.24 6.59
N LYS A 106 -13.50 -0.75 5.77
CA LYS A 106 -14.39 0.09 4.94
C LYS A 106 -15.23 1.06 5.79
N ALA A 107 -15.78 0.60 6.90
CA ALA A 107 -16.55 1.44 7.82
C ALA A 107 -15.68 2.55 8.46
N ALA A 108 -14.45 2.23 8.87
CA ALA A 108 -13.52 3.19 9.43
C ALA A 108 -13.12 4.26 8.39
N VAL A 109 -12.84 3.85 7.15
CA VAL A 109 -12.57 4.77 6.04
C VAL A 109 -13.77 5.70 5.85
N GLN A 110 -14.99 5.16 5.69
CA GLN A 110 -16.20 5.96 5.51
C GLN A 110 -16.40 7.00 6.63
N LYS A 111 -16.15 6.61 7.89
CA LYS A 111 -16.25 7.52 9.04
C LYS A 111 -15.25 8.68 8.95
N GLU A 112 -14.01 8.40 8.57
CA GLU A 112 -13.01 9.46 8.33
C GLU A 112 -13.38 10.34 7.13
N LEU A 113 -13.91 9.77 6.04
CA LEU A 113 -14.38 10.57 4.91
C LEU A 113 -15.49 11.55 5.31
N GLN A 114 -16.43 11.11 6.15
CA GLN A 114 -17.51 11.98 6.67
C GLN A 114 -16.96 13.09 7.57
N LYS A 115 -16.01 12.76 8.44
CA LYS A 115 -15.35 13.73 9.31
C LYS A 115 -14.58 14.80 8.52
N LEU A 116 -13.87 14.41 7.47
CA LEU A 116 -13.17 15.36 6.59
C LEU A 116 -14.16 16.32 5.91
N LYS A 117 -15.28 15.78 5.37
CA LYS A 117 -16.34 16.60 4.76
C LYS A 117 -16.97 17.60 5.74
N SER A 118 -17.20 17.21 7.00
CA SER A 118 -17.77 18.13 8.00
C SER A 118 -16.77 19.19 8.46
N LEU A 119 -15.48 18.85 8.54
CA LEU A 119 -14.42 19.82 8.81
C LEU A 119 -14.30 20.86 7.70
N ASP A 120 -14.34 20.45 6.44
CA ASP A 120 -14.29 21.36 5.28
C ASP A 120 -15.51 22.30 5.29
N ALA A 121 -16.71 21.78 5.50
CA ALA A 121 -17.93 22.59 5.62
C ALA A 121 -17.85 23.62 6.78
N SER A 122 -17.31 23.23 7.93
CA SER A 122 -17.15 24.12 9.08
C SER A 122 -16.12 25.25 8.86
N LYS A 123 -15.08 24.99 8.05
CA LYS A 123 -14.09 26.01 7.66
C LYS A 123 -14.69 27.03 6.70
N THR A 124 -15.53 26.59 5.75
CA THR A 124 -16.22 27.50 4.81
C THR A 124 -17.17 28.44 5.53
N THR A 125 -17.89 27.95 6.55
CA THR A 125 -18.83 28.80 7.34
C THR A 125 -18.14 29.82 8.24
N LYS A 126 -16.90 29.59 8.69
CA LYS A 126 -16.13 30.54 9.52
C LYS A 126 -15.34 31.59 8.74
N SER A 127 -15.23 31.43 7.42
CA SER A 127 -14.49 32.35 6.54
C SER A 127 -15.40 33.39 5.85
N ASN A 128 -16.71 33.35 6.12
CA ASN A 128 -17.73 34.32 5.69
C ASN A 128 -18.26 35.06 6.92
#